data_AF-A0A971SRL7-F1
#
_entry.id   AF-A0A971SRL7-F1
#
_cell.length_a   1.000
_cell.length_b   1.000
_cell.length_c   1.000
_cell.angle_alpha   90.00
_cell.angle_beta   90.00
_cell.angle_gamma   90.00
#
_symmetry.space_group_name_H-M   'P 1'
#
loop_
_entity.id
_entity.type
_entity.pdbx_description
1 polymer ?
#
loop_
_entity_poly.entity_id
_entity_poly.type
_entity_poly.pdbx_seq_one_letter_code
_entity_poly.pdbx_strand_id
1 'polypeptide(L)'
;LVNIYKARLDIVHGDLYRLDSDAVYELGLEDYMDREHVMVIEWAEKANDFFTGNILDITIERAGETARNITLLSPHAYLDPGCSGSFSR
;
A
#
# COMPACT_ATOMS: atom_id res chain seq x y z
N LEU A 1 -2.45 4.26 -13.31
CA LEU A 1 -3.66 5.09 -13.46
C LEU A 1 -4.42 5.07 -12.13
N VAL A 2 -4.91 6.21 -11.68
CA VAL A 2 -5.39 6.45 -10.31
C VAL A 2 -6.92 6.47 -10.26
N ASN A 3 -7.51 5.84 -9.25
CA ASN A 3 -8.95 5.87 -8.95
C ASN A 3 -9.19 6.32 -7.50
N ILE A 4 -10.30 7.02 -7.25
CA ILE A 4 -10.69 7.49 -5.93
C ILE A 4 -12.05 6.93 -5.55
N TYR A 5 -12.15 6.31 -4.39
CA TYR A 5 -13.38 5.72 -3.86
C TYR A 5 -13.77 6.42 -2.56
N LYS A 6 -15.02 6.92 -2.51
CA LYS A 6 -15.53 7.62 -1.33
C LYS A 6 -15.81 6.65 -0.19
N ALA A 7 -15.26 6.94 1.00
CA ALA A 7 -15.42 6.13 2.20
C ALA A 7 -15.25 6.98 3.47
N ARG A 8 -15.09 6.37 4.65
CA ARG A 8 -14.79 7.10 5.90
C ARG A 8 -13.46 7.86 5.79
N LEU A 9 -12.48 7.22 5.15
CA LEU A 9 -11.26 7.82 4.64
C LEU A 9 -11.24 7.47 3.15
N ASP A 10 -11.11 8.45 2.28
CA ASP A 10 -11.22 8.20 0.83
C ASP A 10 -10.07 7.31 0.37
N ILE A 11 -10.40 6.28 -0.42
CA ILE A 11 -9.39 5.31 -0.89
C ILE A 11 -8.86 5.81 -2.24
N VAL A 12 -7.56 6.07 -2.29
CA VAL A 12 -6.83 6.45 -3.51
C VAL A 12 -6.05 5.23 -4.00
N HIS A 13 -6.53 4.60 -5.06
CA HIS A 13 -5.91 3.40 -5.64
C HIS A 13 -5.10 3.77 -6.86
N GLY A 14 -3.78 3.54 -6.81
CA GLY A 14 -2.87 3.79 -7.92
C GLY A 14 -2.26 2.49 -8.44
N ASP A 15 -2.32 2.25 -9.75
CA ASP A 15 -1.54 1.21 -10.43
C ASP A 15 -0.40 1.86 -11.24
N LEU A 16 0.85 1.64 -10.82
CA LEU A 16 2.03 2.24 -11.44
C LEU A 16 2.67 1.35 -12.52
N TYR A 17 2.12 0.17 -12.84
CA TYR A 17 2.73 -0.80 -13.76
C TYR A 17 3.15 -0.18 -15.10
N ARG A 18 2.40 0.79 -15.63
CA ARG A 18 2.65 1.44 -16.94
C ARG A 18 3.50 2.71 -16.88
N LEU A 19 3.90 3.16 -15.70
CA LEU A 19 4.60 4.41 -15.50
C LEU A 19 6.09 4.18 -15.28
N ASP A 20 6.89 5.13 -15.73
CA ASP A 20 8.29 5.26 -15.35
C ASP A 20 8.38 6.11 -14.07
N SER A 21 9.52 6.05 -13.37
CA SER A 21 9.67 6.71 -12.07
C SER A 21 9.35 8.19 -12.09
N ASP A 22 9.77 8.90 -13.14
CA ASP A 22 9.59 10.35 -13.25
C ASP A 22 8.12 10.72 -13.47
N ALA A 23 7.38 9.88 -14.20
CA ALA A 23 5.95 10.09 -14.46
C ALA A 23 5.08 9.91 -13.21
N VAL A 24 5.58 9.23 -12.16
CA VAL A 24 4.87 9.11 -10.87
C VAL A 24 4.78 10.46 -10.17
N TYR A 25 5.85 11.25 -10.21
CA TYR A 25 5.89 12.59 -9.60
C TYR A 25 4.95 13.58 -10.30
N GLU A 26 4.57 13.32 -11.55
CA GLU A 26 3.63 14.16 -12.31
C GLU A 26 2.16 13.83 -12.07
N LEU A 27 1.85 12.72 -11.35
CA LEU A 27 0.46 12.31 -11.10
C LEU A 27 -0.28 13.16 -10.07
N GLY A 28 0.42 13.98 -9.26
CA GLY A 28 -0.18 14.75 -8.17
C GLY A 28 -0.66 13.88 -7.01
N LEU A 29 0.04 12.78 -6.73
CA LEU A 29 -0.33 11.85 -5.65
C LEU A 29 -0.03 12.42 -4.25
N GLU A 30 0.84 13.43 -4.17
CA GLU A 30 1.18 14.16 -2.94
C GLU A 30 -0.03 14.84 -2.29
N ASP A 31 -1.03 15.25 -3.09
CA ASP A 31 -2.26 15.90 -2.61
C ASP A 31 -3.13 14.96 -1.75
N TYR A 32 -2.86 13.65 -1.80
CA TYR A 32 -3.58 12.62 -1.05
C TYR A 32 -2.76 12.05 0.12
N MET A 33 -1.55 12.55 0.38
CA MET A 33 -0.70 12.10 1.49
C MET A 33 -1.06 12.79 2.82
N ASP A 34 -2.34 12.74 3.18
CA ASP A 34 -2.86 13.31 4.43
C ASP A 34 -3.54 12.24 5.31
N ARG A 35 -4.26 12.67 6.35
CA ARG A 35 -4.96 11.76 7.28
C ARG A 35 -6.41 11.46 6.89
N GLU A 36 -6.91 12.07 5.82
CA GLU A 36 -8.28 11.90 5.30
C GLU A 36 -8.36 10.83 4.22
N HIS A 37 -7.20 10.39 3.70
CA HIS A 37 -7.10 9.40 2.63
C HIS A 37 -6.38 8.11 3.09
N VAL A 38 -6.68 7.01 2.38
CA VAL A 38 -5.91 5.76 2.41
C VAL A 38 -5.43 5.48 1.00
N MET A 39 -4.12 5.44 0.81
CA MET A 39 -3.51 5.16 -0.49
C MET A 39 -3.20 3.66 -0.61
N VAL A 40 -3.66 3.04 -1.70
CA VAL A 40 -3.33 1.65 -2.05
C VAL A 40 -2.59 1.71 -3.38
N ILE A 41 -1.31 1.35 -3.40
CA ILE A 41 -0.47 1.52 -4.57
C ILE A 41 0.08 0.17 -5.03
N GLU A 42 -0.29 -0.24 -6.23
CA GLU A 42 0.28 -1.40 -6.92
C GLU A 42 1.52 -1.00 -7.72
N TRP A 43 2.52 -1.88 -7.73
CA TRP A 43 3.83 -1.62 -8.34
C TRP A 43 4.53 -0.39 -7.74
N ALA A 44 4.39 -0.20 -6.41
CA ALA A 44 4.90 0.94 -5.67
C ALA A 44 6.42 1.11 -5.76
N GLU A 45 7.17 0.04 -6.06
CA GLU A 45 8.62 0.07 -6.30
C GLU A 45 9.03 1.01 -7.43
N LYS A 46 8.10 1.33 -8.36
CA LYS A 46 8.34 2.30 -9.43
C LYS A 46 8.41 3.74 -8.94
N ALA A 47 7.89 4.02 -7.74
CA ALA A 47 7.84 5.35 -7.18
C ALA A 47 9.13 5.75 -6.42
N ASN A 48 10.13 4.87 -6.33
CA ASN A 48 11.34 5.09 -5.50
C ASN A 48 10.94 5.56 -4.08
N ASP A 49 11.53 6.64 -3.58
CA ASP A 49 11.28 7.21 -2.25
C ASP A 49 10.11 8.22 -2.20
N PHE A 50 9.23 8.23 -3.21
CA PHE A 50 8.14 9.20 -3.31
C PHE A 50 7.16 9.14 -2.14
N PHE A 51 6.79 7.92 -1.71
CA PHE A 51 5.87 7.75 -0.59
C PHE A 51 6.62 7.86 0.74
N THR A 52 6.07 8.64 1.66
CA THR A 52 6.65 8.82 3.01
C THR A 52 5.56 8.73 4.09
N GLY A 53 5.97 8.57 5.35
CA GLY A 53 5.07 8.53 6.50
C GLY A 53 4.69 7.11 6.95
N ASN A 54 3.40 6.88 7.21
CA ASN A 54 2.93 5.60 7.72
C ASN A 54 2.68 4.61 6.56
N ILE A 55 3.71 3.87 6.20
CA ILE A 55 3.70 2.92 5.09
C ILE A 55 3.54 1.50 5.63
N LEU A 56 2.70 0.71 4.96
CA LEU A 56 2.60 -0.73 5.16
C LEU A 56 2.93 -1.40 3.84
N ASP A 57 4.11 -2.00 3.76
CA ASP A 57 4.53 -2.76 2.58
C ASP A 57 3.86 -4.13 2.60
N ILE A 58 3.15 -4.44 1.53
CA ILE A 58 2.45 -5.71 1.37
C ILE A 58 3.03 -6.45 0.18
N THR A 59 3.64 -7.61 0.42
CA THR A 59 4.10 -8.51 -0.63
C THR A 59 3.16 -9.70 -0.74
N ILE A 60 2.69 -9.99 -1.95
CA ILE A 60 1.79 -11.12 -2.23
C ILE A 60 2.49 -12.07 -3.21
N GLU A 61 2.81 -13.27 -2.73
CA GLU A 61 3.53 -14.28 -3.52
C GLU A 61 2.66 -15.51 -3.79
N ARG A 62 2.91 -16.19 -4.91
CA ARG A 62 2.23 -17.45 -5.23
C ARG A 62 2.76 -18.58 -4.34
N ALA A 63 1.87 -19.26 -3.63
CA ALA A 63 2.17 -20.45 -2.82
C ALA A 63 1.51 -21.73 -3.38
N GLY A 64 0.93 -21.65 -4.57
CA GLY A 64 0.19 -22.72 -5.25
C GLY A 64 -0.83 -22.11 -6.23
N GLU A 65 -1.69 -22.94 -6.81
CA GLU A 65 -2.71 -22.48 -7.78
C GLU A 65 -3.66 -21.45 -7.13
N THR A 66 -4.23 -21.82 -5.99
CA THR A 66 -5.22 -21.01 -5.25
C THR A 66 -4.66 -20.41 -3.94
N ALA A 67 -3.42 -20.73 -3.58
CA ALA A 67 -2.79 -20.27 -2.33
C ALA A 67 -1.83 -19.10 -2.56
N ARG A 68 -1.82 -18.14 -1.64
CA ARG A 68 -0.91 -16.99 -1.64
C ARG A 68 -0.27 -16.83 -0.27
N ASN A 69 1.00 -16.46 -0.25
CA ASN A 69 1.66 -15.96 0.94
C ASN A 69 1.57 -14.44 0.92
N ILE A 70 1.16 -13.83 2.04
CA ILE A 70 1.05 -12.39 2.19
C ILE A 70 1.96 -11.98 3.33
N THR A 71 2.95 -11.15 3.01
CA THR A 71 3.90 -10.59 3.98
C THR A 71 3.58 -9.13 4.19
N LEU A 72 3.48 -8.72 5.45
CA LEU A 72 3.22 -7.34 5.88
C LEU A 72 4.46 -6.82 6.59
N LEU A 73 5.05 -5.75 6.07
CA LEU A 73 6.16 -5.06 6.70
C LEU A 73 5.73 -3.64 7.02
N SER A 74 5.78 -3.28 8.31
CA SER A 74 5.58 -1.90 8.73
C SER A 74 6.89 -1.37 9.32
N PRO A 75 7.41 -0.22 8.85
CA PRO A 75 8.57 0.42 9.45
C PRO A 75 8.25 0.92 10.87
N HIS A 76 6.98 1.19 11.16
CA HIS A 76 6.50 1.36 12.52
C HIS A 76 6.18 -0.02 13.09
N ALA A 77 6.84 -0.40 14.18
CA ALA A 77 6.37 -1.51 14.99
C ALA A 77 5.02 -1.14 15.62
N TYR A 78 3.94 -1.20 14.83
CA TYR A 78 2.58 -1.27 15.37
C TYR A 78 2.39 -2.68 15.90
N LEU A 79 3.11 -2.98 17.00
CA LEU A 79 2.73 -4.05 17.90
C LEU A 79 1.47 -3.54 18.58
N ASP A 80 0.31 -3.99 18.10
CA ASP A 80 -0.88 -3.96 18.93
C ASP A 80 -0.60 -4.89 20.13
N PRO A 81 -0.43 -4.37 21.36
CA PRO A 81 -0.19 -5.23 22.52
C PRO A 81 -1.40 -6.14 22.85
N GLY A 82 -2.55 -5.95 22.18
CA GLY A 82 -3.75 -6.77 22.32
C GLY A 82 -3.96 -7.83 21.24
N CYS A 83 -3.18 -7.86 20.16
CA CYS A 83 -3.42 -8.78 19.06
C CYS A 83 -2.66 -10.11 19.27
N SER A 84 -3.11 -10.88 20.27
CA SER A 84 -2.75 -12.29 20.40
C SER A 84 -3.49 -13.10 19.32
N GLY A 85 -3.03 -13.01 18.09
CA GLY A 85 -3.49 -13.87 17.01
C GLY A 85 -3.02 -15.31 17.25
N SER A 86 -3.81 -16.10 17.98
CA SER A 86 -3.64 -17.56 17.97
C SER A 86 -4.05 -18.07 16.59
N PHE A 87 -3.09 -18.30 15.72
CA PHE A 87 -3.29 -19.20 14.59
C PHE A 87 -3.32 -20.63 15.13
N SER A 88 -4.50 -21.12 15.49
CA SER A 88 -4.72 -22.55 15.68
C SER A 88 -4.87 -23.19 14.31
N ARG A 89 -4.12 -24.28 14.09
CA ARG A 89 -4.19 -25.17 12.92
C ARG A 89 -5.59 -25.71 12.68
#